data_AF-A0A529QAN9-F1
#
_entry.id   AF-A0A529QAN9-F1
#
_cell.length_a   1.000
_cell.length_b   1.000
_cell.length_c   1.000
_cell.angle_alpha   90.00
_cell.angle_beta   90.00
_cell.angle_gamma   90.00
#
_symmetry.space_group_name_H-M   'P 1'
#
loop_
_entity.id
_entity.type
_entity.pdbx_description
1 polymer ?
#
loop_
_entity_poly.entity_id
_entity_poly.type
_entity_poly.pdbx_seq_one_letter_code
_entity_poly.pdbx_strand_id
1 'polypeptide(L)'
;AQAFAHIVEASQDGRLPHSMLGAKKLFPALSSDYAAMTNAAIALFEATGDPPYSDLARHFIGELDRWHLDAEKTGYWLTASDSGDVPIRIRGDVDEAIPSATSQIVEALVRLSSLTGDLELWEKAWATAEHAMGRASEQAYGQAGIVNACALALEPLKLVIIDKPGSSGLVPVANRNPD
;
A
#
# COMPACT_ATOMS: atom_id res chain seq x y z
N ALA A 1 -14.19 5.74 -6.09
CA ALA A 1 -15.14 4.94 -5.29
C ALA A 1 -15.67 3.71 -6.05
N GLN A 2 -16.39 3.85 -7.17
CA GLN A 2 -17.01 2.69 -7.87
C GLN A 2 -16.03 1.59 -8.29
N ALA A 3 -14.91 1.94 -8.93
CA ALA A 3 -13.90 0.96 -9.35
C ALA A 3 -13.27 0.22 -8.15
N PHE A 4 -12.94 0.95 -7.09
CA PHE A 4 -12.43 0.39 -5.85
C PHE A 4 -13.43 -0.59 -5.21
N ALA A 5 -14.69 -0.16 -5.06
CA ALA A 5 -15.76 -1.01 -4.52
C ALA A 5 -15.92 -2.30 -5.33
N HIS A 6 -15.89 -2.21 -6.67
CA HIS A 6 -16.00 -3.37 -7.54
C HIS A 6 -14.89 -4.41 -7.34
N ILE A 7 -13.65 -3.96 -7.08
CA ILE A 7 -12.52 -4.84 -6.76
C ILE A 7 -12.70 -5.45 -5.36
N VAL A 8 -13.11 -4.66 -4.37
CA VAL A 8 -13.34 -5.15 -2.99
C VAL A 8 -14.46 -6.19 -2.96
N GLU A 9 -15.57 -5.96 -3.65
CA GLU A 9 -16.68 -6.91 -3.80
C GLU A 9 -16.26 -8.20 -4.51
N ALA A 10 -15.18 -8.17 -5.28
CA ALA A 10 -14.66 -9.36 -5.93
C ALA A 10 -13.89 -10.30 -4.98
N SER A 11 -13.56 -9.84 -3.78
CA SER A 11 -12.82 -10.61 -2.76
C SER A 11 -13.51 -11.91 -2.38
N GLN A 12 -12.70 -12.90 -2.00
CA GLN A 12 -13.18 -14.18 -1.47
C GLN A 12 -12.39 -14.53 -0.21
N ASP A 13 -13.10 -14.91 0.85
CA ASP A 13 -12.50 -15.28 2.15
C ASP A 13 -11.54 -14.20 2.71
N GLY A 14 -11.86 -12.92 2.46
CA GLY A 14 -11.07 -11.77 2.87
C GLY A 14 -9.90 -11.41 1.94
N ARG A 15 -9.64 -12.20 0.89
CA ARG A 15 -8.52 -12.02 -0.04
C ARG A 15 -8.96 -11.35 -1.33
N LEU A 16 -8.09 -10.49 -1.86
CA LEU A 16 -8.28 -9.86 -3.16
C LEU A 16 -7.94 -10.85 -4.29
N PRO A 17 -8.64 -10.77 -5.44
CA PRO A 17 -8.16 -11.42 -6.66
C PRO A 17 -6.99 -10.63 -7.27
N HIS A 18 -6.07 -11.33 -7.94
CA HIS A 18 -5.02 -10.69 -8.75
C HIS A 18 -5.61 -10.09 -10.04
N SER A 19 -6.55 -10.80 -10.68
CA SER A 19 -7.22 -10.30 -11.88
C SER A 19 -8.66 -10.80 -11.98
N MET A 20 -9.48 -10.05 -12.71
CA MET A 20 -10.87 -10.41 -12.96
C MET A 20 -11.37 -9.91 -14.30
N LEU A 21 -12.20 -10.72 -14.96
CA LEU A 21 -12.91 -10.37 -16.19
C LEU A 21 -14.30 -11.01 -16.16
N GLY A 22 -15.33 -10.17 -15.97
CA GLY A 22 -16.69 -10.64 -15.74
C GLY A 22 -16.75 -11.55 -14.52
N ALA A 23 -17.22 -12.79 -14.68
CA ALA A 23 -17.28 -13.77 -13.59
C ALA A 23 -15.95 -14.49 -13.31
N LYS A 24 -14.96 -14.41 -14.22
CA LYS A 24 -13.67 -15.08 -14.03
C LYS A 24 -12.79 -14.25 -13.11
N LYS A 25 -12.23 -14.90 -12.09
CA LYS A 25 -11.31 -14.30 -11.12
C LYS A 25 -10.10 -15.21 -10.94
N LEU A 26 -8.92 -14.62 -10.80
CA LEU A 26 -7.68 -15.32 -10.49
C LEU A 26 -7.25 -14.96 -9.06
N PHE A 27 -7.00 -15.97 -8.24
CA PHE A 27 -6.52 -15.85 -6.88
C PHE A 27 -5.22 -16.65 -6.71
N PRO A 28 -4.41 -16.32 -5.68
CA PRO A 28 -4.53 -15.14 -4.82
C PRO A 28 -3.99 -13.86 -5.46
N ALA A 29 -4.32 -12.70 -4.88
CA ALA A 29 -3.64 -11.45 -5.16
C ALA A 29 -2.12 -11.53 -4.91
N LEU A 30 -1.37 -10.70 -5.63
CA LEU A 30 0.03 -10.43 -5.38
C LEU A 30 0.17 -9.35 -4.29
N SER A 31 1.37 -9.25 -3.70
CA SER A 31 1.65 -8.18 -2.73
C SER A 31 1.49 -6.78 -3.33
N SER A 32 1.75 -6.61 -4.62
CA SER A 32 1.50 -5.36 -5.35
C SER A 32 0.02 -4.97 -5.37
N ASP A 33 -0.89 -5.95 -5.45
CA ASP A 33 -2.32 -5.69 -5.50
C ASP A 33 -2.82 -5.19 -4.14
N TYR A 34 -2.34 -5.81 -3.05
CA TYR A 34 -2.60 -5.33 -1.69
C TYR A 34 -2.01 -3.93 -1.46
N ALA A 35 -0.79 -3.66 -1.93
CA ALA A 35 -0.15 -2.36 -1.81
C ALA A 35 -0.96 -1.27 -2.53
N ALA A 36 -1.30 -1.52 -3.79
CA ALA A 36 -2.10 -0.60 -4.61
C ALA A 36 -3.48 -0.36 -4.01
N MET A 37 -4.17 -1.41 -3.55
CA MET A 37 -5.48 -1.29 -2.92
C MET A 37 -5.42 -0.59 -1.56
N THR A 38 -4.34 -0.74 -0.80
CA THR A 38 -4.12 0.02 0.44
C THR A 38 -3.95 1.50 0.15
N ASN A 39 -3.07 1.86 -0.79
CA ASN A 39 -2.88 3.25 -1.21
C ASN A 39 -4.17 3.87 -1.77
N ALA A 40 -4.96 3.11 -2.52
CA ALA A 40 -6.26 3.55 -3.03
C ALA A 40 -7.28 3.77 -1.90
N ALA A 41 -7.31 2.88 -0.91
CA ALA A 41 -8.17 3.03 0.26
C ALA A 41 -7.80 4.28 1.07
N ILE A 42 -6.50 4.51 1.32
CA ILE A 42 -6.02 5.72 1.99
C ILE A 42 -6.41 6.97 1.19
N ALA A 43 -6.20 6.99 -0.12
CA ALA A 43 -6.58 8.13 -0.96
C ALA A 43 -8.10 8.40 -0.94
N LEU A 44 -8.93 7.36 -0.91
CA LEU A 44 -10.38 7.51 -0.77
C LEU A 44 -10.75 8.03 0.61
N PHE A 45 -10.09 7.57 1.68
CA PHE A 45 -10.26 8.14 3.01
C PHE A 45 -9.89 9.62 3.04
N GLU A 46 -8.72 10.01 2.50
CA GLU A 46 -8.24 11.39 2.45
C GLU A 46 -9.21 12.30 1.68
N ALA A 47 -9.78 11.80 0.58
CA ALA A 47 -10.71 12.55 -0.27
C ALA A 47 -12.12 12.68 0.31
N THR A 48 -12.56 11.74 1.15
CA THR A 48 -13.97 11.64 1.58
C THR A 48 -14.18 11.79 3.08
N GLY A 49 -13.15 11.54 3.88
CA GLY A 49 -13.23 11.41 5.33
C GLY A 49 -14.00 10.17 5.82
N ASP A 50 -14.36 9.24 4.94
CA ASP A 50 -15.22 8.10 5.27
C ASP A 50 -14.43 6.96 5.95
N PRO A 51 -14.64 6.67 7.25
CA PRO A 51 -13.84 5.72 8.03
C PRO A 51 -13.68 4.30 7.45
N PRO A 52 -14.68 3.69 6.78
CA PRO A 52 -14.56 2.35 6.20
C PRO A 52 -13.38 2.18 5.24
N TYR A 53 -12.94 3.25 4.57
CA TYR A 53 -11.75 3.17 3.71
C TYR A 53 -10.46 3.00 4.52
N SER A 54 -10.36 3.65 5.70
CA SER A 54 -9.22 3.43 6.61
C SER A 54 -9.23 2.01 7.19
N ASP A 55 -10.41 1.48 7.52
CA ASP A 55 -10.57 0.11 7.98
C ASP A 55 -10.17 -0.92 6.89
N LEU A 56 -10.55 -0.67 5.64
CA LEU A 56 -10.12 -1.49 4.49
C LEU A 56 -8.61 -1.44 4.27
N ALA A 57 -7.98 -0.26 4.42
CA ALA A 57 -6.52 -0.14 4.33
C ALA A 57 -5.83 -1.03 5.38
N ARG A 58 -6.32 -1.02 6.64
CA ARG A 58 -5.82 -1.90 7.71
C ARG A 58 -6.05 -3.37 7.39
N HIS A 59 -7.22 -3.72 6.87
CA HIS A 59 -7.54 -5.09 6.45
C HIS A 59 -6.58 -5.60 5.38
N PHE A 60 -6.28 -4.79 4.35
CA PHE A 60 -5.35 -5.16 3.29
C PHE A 60 -3.91 -5.34 3.79
N ILE A 61 -3.43 -4.48 4.70
CA ILE A 61 -2.13 -4.68 5.35
C ILE A 61 -2.13 -5.96 6.19
N GLY A 62 -3.22 -6.27 6.89
CA GLY A 62 -3.32 -7.52 7.66
C GLY A 62 -3.24 -8.78 6.79
N GLU A 63 -3.94 -8.80 5.65
CA GLU A 63 -3.85 -9.92 4.70
C GLU A 63 -2.49 -9.97 3.98
N LEU A 64 -1.91 -8.82 3.66
CA LEU A 64 -0.54 -8.74 3.13
C LEU A 64 0.47 -9.33 4.13
N ASP A 65 0.38 -8.96 5.41
CA ASP A 65 1.22 -9.51 6.48
C ASP A 65 1.06 -11.02 6.61
N ARG A 66 -0.19 -11.48 6.61
CA ARG A 66 -0.51 -12.90 6.80
C ARG A 66 0.06 -13.79 5.70
N TRP A 67 -0.02 -13.36 4.45
CA TRP A 67 0.29 -14.21 3.30
C TRP A 67 1.64 -13.89 2.64
N HIS A 68 2.13 -12.66 2.76
CA HIS A 68 3.30 -12.20 2.00
C HIS A 68 4.51 -11.81 2.84
N LEU A 69 4.35 -11.55 4.14
CA LEU A 69 5.48 -11.19 5.00
C LEU A 69 6.50 -12.34 5.04
N ASP A 70 7.76 -11.99 4.99
CA ASP A 70 8.84 -12.94 5.20
C ASP A 70 8.99 -13.32 6.67
N ALA A 71 9.61 -14.47 6.93
CA ALA A 71 9.76 -14.98 8.30
C ALA A 71 10.65 -14.07 9.17
N GLU A 72 11.60 -13.37 8.55
CA GLU A 72 12.54 -12.46 9.21
C GLU A 72 11.99 -11.05 9.39
N LYS A 73 10.78 -10.76 8.86
CA LYS A 73 10.12 -9.45 8.90
C LYS A 73 10.94 -8.31 8.25
N THR A 74 11.68 -8.64 7.19
CA THR A 74 12.49 -7.69 6.39
C THR A 74 11.75 -7.19 5.15
N GLY A 75 10.50 -7.62 4.96
CA GLY A 75 9.57 -7.11 3.96
C GLY A 75 8.71 -8.23 3.37
N TYR A 76 8.26 -8.06 2.13
CA TYR A 76 7.25 -8.94 1.55
C TYR A 76 7.73 -9.68 0.32
N TRP A 77 7.22 -10.91 0.16
CA TRP A 77 7.30 -11.68 -1.08
C TRP A 77 6.21 -11.24 -2.05
N LEU A 78 6.48 -11.31 -3.35
CA LEU A 78 5.52 -10.94 -4.39
C LEU A 78 4.31 -11.87 -4.38
N THR A 79 4.55 -13.18 -4.31
CA THR A 79 3.51 -14.22 -4.32
C THR A 79 3.15 -14.63 -2.90
N ALA A 80 1.92 -15.11 -2.69
CA ALA A 80 1.44 -15.55 -1.39
C ALA A 80 2.15 -16.84 -0.91
N SER A 81 2.17 -17.08 0.40
CA SER A 81 2.85 -18.23 1.02
C SER A 81 2.16 -19.57 0.76
N ASP A 82 0.87 -19.55 0.41
CA ASP A 82 0.05 -20.72 0.09
C ASP A 82 -0.09 -20.96 -1.43
N SER A 83 0.61 -20.20 -2.27
CA SER A 83 0.68 -20.45 -3.71
C SER A 83 1.45 -21.75 -3.98
N GLY A 84 0.73 -22.81 -4.31
CA GLY A 84 1.30 -24.14 -4.57
C GLY A 84 1.99 -24.32 -5.93
N ASP A 85 1.94 -23.31 -6.80
CA ASP A 85 2.43 -23.31 -8.18
C ASP A 85 3.72 -22.50 -8.38
N VAL A 86 4.28 -21.95 -7.30
CA VAL A 86 5.48 -21.10 -7.35
C VAL A 86 6.64 -21.80 -6.62
N PRO A 87 7.61 -22.39 -7.34
CA PRO A 87 8.73 -23.10 -6.72
C PRO A 87 9.67 -22.19 -5.91
N ILE A 88 9.82 -20.94 -6.35
CA ILE A 88 10.70 -19.93 -5.73
C ILE A 88 9.92 -18.62 -5.65
N ARG A 89 9.72 -18.11 -4.44
CA ARG A 89 9.11 -16.80 -4.20
C ARG A 89 10.18 -15.73 -4.35
N ILE A 90 9.88 -14.70 -5.14
CA ILE A 90 10.74 -13.52 -5.31
C ILE A 90 10.12 -12.32 -4.59
N ARG A 91 10.93 -11.29 -4.33
CA ARG A 91 10.44 -9.98 -3.92
C ARG A 91 10.07 -9.14 -5.15
N GLY A 92 9.14 -8.22 -4.98
CA GLY A 92 8.81 -7.23 -6.01
C GLY A 92 9.62 -5.96 -5.82
N ASP A 93 10.95 -6.06 -5.80
CA ASP A 93 11.85 -4.93 -5.54
C ASP A 93 12.10 -4.07 -6.80
N VAL A 94 11.94 -4.64 -8.00
CA VAL A 94 12.24 -3.98 -9.27
C VAL A 94 11.04 -3.20 -9.80
N ASP A 95 11.26 -1.94 -10.18
CA ASP A 95 10.31 -1.12 -10.91
C ASP A 95 10.11 -1.65 -12.33
N GLU A 96 8.85 -1.64 -12.77
CA GLU A 96 8.46 -1.98 -14.14
C GLU A 96 7.81 -0.75 -14.79
N ALA A 97 6.79 -0.94 -15.63
CA ALA A 97 5.93 0.15 -16.09
C ALA A 97 5.25 0.93 -14.94
N ILE A 98 5.26 0.38 -13.73
CA ILE A 98 4.79 0.96 -12.48
C ILE A 98 5.86 0.78 -11.38
N PRO A 99 5.83 1.58 -10.29
CA PRO A 99 6.73 1.40 -9.17
C PRO A 99 6.67 -0.03 -8.60
N SER A 100 7.78 -0.51 -8.07
CA SER A 100 7.91 -1.88 -7.55
C SER A 100 6.91 -2.17 -6.43
N ALA A 101 6.52 -3.44 -6.26
CA ALA A 101 5.62 -3.84 -5.17
C ALA A 101 6.17 -3.41 -3.81
N THR A 102 7.47 -3.59 -3.57
CA THR A 102 8.14 -3.19 -2.34
C THR A 102 8.03 -1.69 -2.10
N SER A 103 8.24 -0.86 -3.13
CA SER A 103 8.10 0.59 -2.99
C SER A 103 6.69 1.02 -2.63
N GLN A 104 5.68 0.45 -3.29
CA GLN A 104 4.28 0.74 -3.01
C GLN A 104 3.85 0.27 -1.61
N ILE A 105 4.42 -0.82 -1.11
CA ILE A 105 4.16 -1.31 0.25
C ILE A 105 4.76 -0.36 1.28
N VAL A 106 6.01 0.09 1.09
CA VAL A 106 6.63 1.09 1.97
C VAL A 106 5.80 2.35 1.98
N GLU A 107 5.38 2.86 0.82
CA GLU A 107 4.47 4.00 0.72
C GLU A 107 3.17 3.77 1.51
N ALA A 108 2.51 2.62 1.31
CA ALA A 108 1.26 2.30 1.98
C ALA A 108 1.40 2.23 3.51
N LEU A 109 2.48 1.63 4.01
CA LEU A 109 2.77 1.53 5.43
C LEU A 109 3.05 2.92 6.04
N VAL A 110 3.88 3.74 5.38
CA VAL A 110 4.14 5.11 5.82
C VAL A 110 2.85 5.91 5.86
N ARG A 111 2.09 5.95 4.77
CA ARG A 111 0.83 6.70 4.68
C ARG A 111 -0.19 6.23 5.72
N LEU A 112 -0.35 4.92 5.91
CA LEU A 112 -1.28 4.38 6.91
C LEU A 112 -0.84 4.71 8.33
N SER A 113 0.46 4.64 8.63
CA SER A 113 0.99 5.01 9.94
C SER A 113 0.78 6.50 10.24
N SER A 114 1.06 7.39 9.27
CA SER A 114 0.81 8.84 9.40
C SER A 114 -0.68 9.18 9.57
N LEU A 115 -1.55 8.46 8.85
CA LEU A 115 -3.00 8.60 8.96
C LEU A 115 -3.49 8.23 10.35
N THR A 116 -3.00 7.11 10.88
CA THR A 116 -3.57 6.47 12.08
C THR A 116 -2.86 6.82 13.39
N GLY A 117 -1.64 7.34 13.32
CA GLY A 117 -0.77 7.54 14.49
C GLY A 117 -0.25 6.25 15.10
N ASP A 118 -0.28 5.14 14.35
CA ASP A 118 0.10 3.80 14.81
C ASP A 118 1.62 3.62 14.73
N LEU A 119 2.26 3.55 15.90
CA LEU A 119 3.72 3.44 16.00
C LEU A 119 4.24 2.09 15.48
N GLU A 120 3.49 1.00 15.66
CA GLU A 120 3.92 -0.32 15.18
C GLU A 120 3.93 -0.36 13.65
N LEU A 121 2.97 0.30 13.00
CA LEU A 121 2.97 0.48 11.55
C LEU A 121 4.15 1.34 11.09
N TRP A 122 4.51 2.38 11.83
CA TRP A 122 5.66 3.22 11.52
C TRP A 122 6.97 2.43 11.61
N GLU A 123 7.20 1.69 12.70
CA GLU A 123 8.39 0.85 12.88
C GLU A 123 8.50 -0.21 11.78
N LYS A 124 7.37 -0.81 11.37
CA LYS A 124 7.29 -1.74 10.25
C LYS A 124 7.63 -1.06 8.92
N ALA A 125 7.12 0.13 8.67
CA ALA A 125 7.42 0.92 7.48
C ALA A 125 8.92 1.20 7.39
N TRP A 126 9.52 1.64 8.51
CA TRP A 126 10.95 1.91 8.62
C TRP A 126 11.80 0.67 8.34
N ALA A 127 11.53 -0.45 9.02
CA ALA A 127 12.28 -1.70 8.83
C ALA A 127 12.16 -2.21 7.39
N THR A 128 10.95 -2.16 6.80
CA THR A 128 10.73 -2.57 5.41
C THR A 128 11.51 -1.67 4.44
N ALA A 129 11.53 -0.35 4.66
CA ALA A 129 12.26 0.61 3.84
C ALA A 129 13.79 0.42 3.97
N GLU A 130 14.30 0.25 5.18
CA GLU A 130 15.74 0.04 5.45
C GLU A 130 16.25 -1.22 4.75
N HIS A 131 15.55 -2.34 4.91
CA HIS A 131 15.92 -3.58 4.24
C HIS A 131 15.74 -3.52 2.72
N ALA A 132 14.71 -2.82 2.22
CA ALA A 132 14.54 -2.59 0.78
C ALA A 132 15.70 -1.78 0.20
N MET A 133 16.11 -0.69 0.86
CA MET A 133 17.24 0.12 0.44
C MET A 133 18.55 -0.67 0.44
N GLY A 134 18.78 -1.49 1.46
CA GLY A 134 19.95 -2.38 1.52
C GLY A 134 20.00 -3.41 0.38
N ARG A 135 18.84 -3.88 -0.11
CA ARG A 135 18.79 -4.73 -1.32
C ARG A 135 18.94 -3.93 -2.61
N ALA A 136 18.40 -2.71 -2.64
CA ALA A 136 18.47 -1.83 -3.80
C ALA A 136 19.91 -1.35 -4.06
N SER A 137 20.75 -1.19 -3.04
CA SER A 137 22.15 -0.76 -3.19
C SER A 137 23.01 -1.74 -3.99
N GLU A 138 22.62 -3.01 -4.05
CA GLU A 138 23.31 -4.06 -4.81
C GLU A 138 22.78 -4.21 -6.25
N GLN A 139 21.82 -3.38 -6.67
CA GLN A 139 21.14 -3.47 -7.97
C GLN A 139 21.40 -2.21 -8.82
N ALA A 140 21.74 -2.41 -10.09
CA ALA A 140 22.13 -1.31 -10.98
C ALA A 140 20.95 -0.51 -11.55
N TYR A 141 19.76 -1.10 -11.66
CA TYR A 141 18.60 -0.50 -12.34
C TYR A 141 17.28 -0.85 -11.65
N GLY A 142 16.24 -0.07 -11.95
CA GLY A 142 14.85 -0.36 -11.53
C GLY A 142 14.57 -0.16 -10.03
N GLN A 143 15.29 0.76 -9.37
CA GLN A 143 15.16 0.99 -7.92
C GLN A 143 14.62 2.39 -7.58
N ALA A 144 14.14 3.16 -8.56
CA ALA A 144 13.68 4.52 -8.35
C ALA A 144 12.49 4.58 -7.39
N GLY A 145 11.57 3.60 -7.48
CA GLY A 145 10.45 3.45 -6.57
C GLY A 145 10.90 3.26 -5.13
N ILE A 146 11.86 2.35 -4.88
CA ILE A 146 12.38 2.11 -3.52
C ILE A 146 13.06 3.38 -2.99
N VAL A 147 13.87 4.06 -3.79
CA VAL A 147 14.50 5.33 -3.38
C VAL A 147 13.45 6.39 -3.01
N ASN A 148 12.40 6.53 -3.82
CA ASN A 148 11.31 7.46 -3.56
C ASN A 148 10.53 7.10 -2.29
N ALA A 149 10.22 5.82 -2.10
CA ALA A 149 9.49 5.36 -0.92
C ALA A 149 10.32 5.50 0.36
N CYS A 150 11.64 5.30 0.29
CA CYS A 150 12.55 5.57 1.41
C CYS A 150 12.65 7.06 1.73
N ALA A 151 12.64 7.95 0.73
CA ALA A 151 12.58 9.38 0.97
C ALA A 151 11.30 9.77 1.74
N LEU A 152 10.15 9.18 1.36
CA LEU A 152 8.89 9.36 2.09
C LEU A 152 8.95 8.81 3.53
N ALA A 153 9.63 7.69 3.75
CA ALA A 153 9.82 7.11 5.08
C ALA A 153 10.80 7.93 5.95
N LEU A 154 11.74 8.68 5.35
CA LEU A 154 12.63 9.58 6.10
C LEU A 154 11.93 10.87 6.49
N GLU A 155 11.12 11.42 5.59
CA GLU A 155 10.46 12.72 5.76
C GLU A 155 8.95 12.61 5.46
N PRO A 156 8.17 11.92 6.32
CA PRO A 156 6.72 11.82 6.12
C PRO A 156 6.06 13.19 6.30
N LEU A 157 5.24 13.58 5.34
CA LEU A 157 4.51 14.86 5.36
C LEU A 157 3.06 14.63 5.81
N LYS A 158 2.57 15.51 6.69
CA LYS A 158 1.18 15.50 7.16
C LYS A 158 0.59 16.91 7.14
N LEU A 159 -0.39 17.14 6.28
CA LEU A 159 -1.20 18.36 6.28
C LEU A 159 -2.48 18.12 7.09
N VAL A 160 -2.71 18.94 8.11
CA VAL A 160 -3.94 18.91 8.91
C VAL A 160 -4.74 20.16 8.63
N ILE A 161 -5.94 19.99 8.08
CA ILE A 161 -6.89 21.07 7.84
C ILE A 161 -7.95 21.06 8.95
N ILE A 162 -8.00 22.13 9.74
CA ILE A 162 -9.00 22.30 10.81
C ILE A 162 -10.00 23.35 10.34
N ASP A 163 -11.25 22.96 10.17
CA ASP A 163 -12.32 23.83 9.69
C ASP A 163 -13.63 23.59 10.44
N LYS A 164 -14.58 24.51 10.31
CA LYS A 164 -15.90 24.37 10.93
C LYS A 164 -16.76 23.38 10.13
N PRO A 165 -17.38 22.37 10.78
CA PRO A 165 -18.32 21.48 10.11
C PRO A 165 -19.44 22.29 9.43
N GLY A 166 -19.67 22.06 8.14
CA GLY A 166 -20.72 22.71 7.36
C GLY A 166 -20.39 24.11 6.80
N SER A 167 -19.21 24.67 7.08
CA SER A 167 -18.76 25.94 6.50
C SER A 167 -17.27 25.90 6.15
N SER A 168 -16.86 24.91 5.36
CA SER A 168 -15.43 24.73 5.06
C SER A 168 -14.91 25.80 4.10
N GLY A 169 -14.09 26.70 4.62
CA GLY A 169 -13.36 27.70 3.84
C GLY A 169 -12.01 27.20 3.32
N LEU A 170 -11.38 26.24 4.00
CA LEU A 170 -10.01 25.80 3.71
C LEU A 170 -9.93 24.66 2.69
N VAL A 171 -10.88 23.71 2.71
CA VAL A 171 -10.89 22.58 1.75
C VAL A 171 -11.01 23.07 0.30
N PRO A 172 -11.91 24.04 -0.04
CA PRO A 172 -11.97 24.57 -1.40
C PRO A 172 -10.69 25.29 -1.85
N VAL A 173 -9.91 25.86 -0.92
CA VAL A 173 -8.64 26.54 -1.23
C VAL A 173 -7.56 25.51 -1.53
N ALA A 174 -7.45 24.47 -0.72
CA ALA A 174 -6.53 23.35 -0.96
C ALA A 174 -6.82 22.68 -2.32
N ASN A 175 -8.08 22.37 -2.61
CA ASN A 175 -8.48 21.75 -3.88
C ASN A 175 -8.19 22.60 -5.13
N ARG A 176 -8.08 23.93 -4.99
CA ARG A 176 -7.75 24.85 -6.10
C ARG A 176 -6.25 25.02 -6.32
N ASN A 177 -5.44 24.69 -5.32
CA ASN A 177 -3.99 24.79 -5.38
C ASN A 177 -3.37 23.43 -5.04
N PRO A 178 -3.63 22.40 -5.85
CA PRO A 178 -2.89 21.14 -5.71
C PRO A 178 -1.41 21.42 -5.94
N ASP A 179 -0.58 20.75 -5.15
CA ASP A 179 0.87 20.66 -5.27
C ASP A 179 1.33 20.06 -6.60
#